data_AF-A0A2T3YQG4-F1
#
_entry.id   AF-A0A2T3YQG4-F1
#
_cell.length_a   1.000
_cell.length_b   1.000
_cell.length_c   1.000
_cell.angle_alpha   90.00
_cell.angle_beta   90.00
_cell.angle_gamma   90.00
#
_symmetry.space_group_name_H-M   'P 1'
#
loop_
_entity.id
_entity.type
_entity.pdbx_description
1 polymer ?
#
loop_
_entity_poly.entity_id
_entity_poly.type
_entity_poly.pdbx_seq_one_letter_code
_entity_poly.pdbx_strand_id
1 'polypeptide(L)'
;MVRLKIALEKKSVQQLPNLSPSLLILAGRNAKKLEFTTNAIAKVNPQAATKTLNLNLQCPLADKEAANIVHSQDGVPHIDVFCHNAAIMGPAYGNIMD
;
A
#
# COMPACT_ATOMS: atom_id res chain seq x y z
N MET A 1 21.51 2.11 -4.23
CA MET A 1 20.73 1.31 -3.27
C MET A 1 19.27 1.72 -3.43
N VAL A 2 18.51 1.01 -4.25
CA VAL A 2 17.10 1.35 -4.54
C VAL A 2 16.25 0.79 -3.42
N ARG A 3 15.59 1.65 -2.66
CA ARG A 3 14.62 1.25 -1.63
C ARG A 3 13.25 1.27 -2.30
N LEU A 4 12.43 0.24 -2.06
CA LEU A 4 11.22 0.02 -2.83
C LEU A 4 10.06 -0.27 -1.87
N LYS A 5 9.10 0.65 -1.75
CA LYS A 5 7.87 0.45 -0.96
C LYS A 5 6.74 0.12 -1.93
N ILE A 6 6.16 -1.08 -1.83
CA ILE A 6 5.10 -1.52 -2.77
C ILE A 6 3.81 -1.83 -2.00
N ALA A 7 2.69 -1.31 -2.49
CA ALA A 7 1.36 -1.82 -2.17
C ALA A 7 1.04 -2.95 -3.18
N LEU A 8 0.89 -4.19 -2.69
CA LEU A 8 1.01 -5.37 -3.54
C LEU A 8 -0.33 -6.09 -3.76
N GLU A 9 -0.61 -6.44 -5.02
CA GLU A 9 -1.42 -7.63 -5.32
C GLU A 9 -0.59 -8.91 -5.13
N LYS A 10 -1.25 -10.07 -4.98
CA LYS A 10 -0.59 -11.37 -4.69
C LYS A 10 0.60 -11.71 -5.58
N LYS A 11 0.57 -11.35 -6.87
CA LYS A 11 1.67 -11.63 -7.82
C LYS A 11 2.95 -10.87 -7.47
N SER A 12 2.81 -9.64 -6.99
CA SER A 12 3.95 -8.78 -6.70
C SER A 12 4.67 -9.19 -5.40
N VAL A 13 3.95 -9.84 -4.45
CA VAL A 13 4.53 -10.40 -3.22
C VAL A 13 5.60 -11.46 -3.53
N GLN A 14 5.42 -12.24 -4.59
CA GLN A 14 6.34 -13.32 -4.98
C GLN A 14 7.69 -12.79 -5.50
N GLN A 15 7.75 -11.53 -5.93
CA GLN A 15 8.96 -10.89 -6.44
C GLN A 15 9.78 -10.19 -5.35
N LEU A 16 9.24 -10.08 -4.12
CA LEU A 16 9.90 -9.38 -3.02
C LEU A 16 11.28 -9.91 -2.61
N PRO A 17 11.57 -11.21 -2.68
CA PRO A 17 12.92 -11.70 -2.37
C PRO A 17 13.99 -11.09 -3.28
N ASN A 18 13.66 -10.82 -4.54
CA ASN A 18 14.59 -10.28 -5.54
C ASN A 18 14.77 -8.76 -5.43
N LEU A 19 13.87 -8.07 -4.72
CA LEU A 19 13.81 -6.61 -4.66
C LEU A 19 14.33 -6.03 -3.33
N SER A 20 14.46 -6.86 -2.29
CA SER A 20 14.99 -6.51 -0.96
C SER A 20 14.58 -5.11 -0.44
N PRO A 21 13.27 -4.83 -0.35
CA PRO A 21 12.80 -3.54 0.13
C PRO A 21 13.12 -3.32 1.62
N SER A 22 13.52 -2.10 1.98
CA SER A 22 13.86 -1.77 3.37
C SER A 22 12.65 -1.63 4.28
N LEU A 23 11.48 -1.28 3.72
CA LEU A 23 10.20 -1.18 4.42
C LEU A 23 9.09 -1.31 3.37
N LEU A 24 7.98 -1.96 3.70
CA LEU A 24 6.74 -1.91 2.93
C LEU A 24 5.64 -1.28 3.78
N ILE A 25 4.87 -0.38 3.16
CA ILE A 25 3.69 0.22 3.77
C ILE A 25 2.46 -0.32 3.01
N LEU A 26 1.63 -1.10 3.68
CA LEU A 26 0.41 -1.67 3.12
C LEU A 26 -0.79 -0.85 3.56
N ALA A 27 -1.45 -0.19 2.60
CA ALA A 27 -2.65 0.58 2.83
C ALA A 27 -3.90 -0.20 2.39
N GLY A 28 -4.96 -0.15 3.18
CA GLY A 28 -6.24 -0.74 2.79
C GLY A 28 -7.33 -0.56 3.83
N ARG A 29 -8.56 -0.91 3.48
CA ARG A 29 -9.76 -0.68 4.32
C ARG A 29 -10.05 -1.78 5.33
N ASN A 30 -9.36 -2.92 5.23
CA ASN A 30 -9.66 -4.12 6.00
C ASN A 30 -8.39 -4.61 6.71
N ALA A 31 -8.33 -4.35 8.02
CA ALA A 31 -7.21 -4.74 8.87
C ALA A 31 -6.88 -6.23 8.78
N LYS A 32 -7.88 -7.13 8.78
CA LYS A 32 -7.66 -8.58 8.67
C LYS A 32 -6.99 -8.97 7.35
N LYS A 33 -7.36 -8.33 6.24
CA LYS A 33 -6.70 -8.56 4.94
C LYS A 33 -5.28 -8.01 4.92
N LEU A 34 -5.05 -6.87 5.56
CA LEU A 34 -3.71 -6.29 5.72
C LEU A 34 -2.82 -7.23 6.53
N GLU A 35 -3.27 -7.69 7.69
CA GLU A 35 -2.54 -8.67 8.53
C GLU A 35 -2.25 -9.96 7.79
N PHE A 36 -3.24 -10.52 7.08
CA PHE A 36 -3.04 -11.72 6.25
C PHE A 36 -1.91 -11.51 5.23
N THR A 37 -1.88 -10.34 4.59
CA THR A 37 -0.87 -10.01 3.59
C THR A 37 0.51 -9.79 4.22
N THR A 38 0.58 -9.11 5.36
CA THR A 38 1.81 -8.95 6.15
C THR A 38 2.40 -10.31 6.55
N ASN A 39 1.56 -11.22 7.02
CA ASN A 39 1.97 -12.58 7.38
C ASN A 39 2.47 -13.38 6.15
N ALA A 40 1.86 -13.19 4.98
CA ALA A 40 2.33 -13.80 3.75
C ALA A 40 3.69 -13.25 3.31
N ILE A 41 3.91 -11.93 3.44
CA ILE A 41 5.20 -11.29 3.15
C ILE A 41 6.28 -11.80 4.11
N ALA A 42 6.00 -11.86 5.41
CA ALA A 42 6.96 -12.36 6.41
C ALA A 42 7.41 -13.81 6.14
N LYS A 43 6.55 -14.65 5.54
CA LYS A 43 6.91 -16.01 5.13
C LYS A 43 7.84 -16.06 3.92
N VAL A 44 7.71 -15.11 2.99
CA VAL A 44 8.47 -15.09 1.73
C VAL A 44 9.76 -14.27 1.86
N ASN A 45 9.72 -13.20 2.65
CA ASN A 45 10.86 -12.34 2.94
C ASN A 45 10.83 -11.87 4.40
N PRO A 46 11.39 -12.67 5.34
CA PRO A 46 11.39 -12.36 6.77
C PRO A 46 12.17 -11.08 7.14
N GLN A 47 13.09 -10.65 6.26
CA GLN A 47 13.93 -9.47 6.48
C GLN A 47 13.22 -8.16 6.09
N ALA A 48 12.11 -8.25 5.34
CA ALA A 48 11.36 -7.08 4.93
C ALA A 48 10.54 -6.52 6.10
N ALA A 49 10.87 -5.31 6.55
CA ALA A 49 10.03 -4.59 7.50
C ALA A 49 8.68 -4.25 6.85
N THR A 50 7.58 -4.40 7.59
CA THR A 50 6.23 -4.12 7.09
C THR A 50 5.49 -3.21 8.07
N LYS A 51 4.68 -2.30 7.55
CA LYS A 51 3.79 -1.40 8.30
C LYS A 51 2.43 -1.39 7.62
N THR A 52 1.36 -1.44 8.39
CA THR A 52 -0.01 -1.41 7.85
C THR A 52 -0.66 -0.06 8.17
N LEU A 53 -1.40 0.48 7.22
CA LEU A 53 -2.19 1.69 7.38
C LEU A 53 -3.64 1.38 6.98
N ASN A 54 -4.57 1.56 7.91
CA ASN A 54 -5.99 1.41 7.60
C ASN A 54 -6.49 2.69 6.93
N LEU A 55 -6.50 2.72 5.61
CA LEU A 55 -6.80 3.90 4.79
C LEU A 55 -7.88 3.59 3.78
N ASN A 56 -8.74 4.58 3.53
CA ASN A 56 -9.71 4.56 2.45
C ASN A 56 -9.23 5.50 1.33
N LEU A 57 -9.02 4.97 0.12
CA LEU A 57 -8.52 5.73 -1.04
C LEU A 57 -9.61 5.81 -2.13
N GLN A 58 -10.88 5.94 -1.73
CA GLN A 58 -12.02 5.91 -2.65
C GLN A 58 -12.34 7.29 -3.27
N CYS A 59 -11.73 8.37 -2.79
CA CYS A 59 -11.94 9.71 -3.34
C CYS A 59 -10.71 10.62 -3.14
N PRO A 60 -10.60 11.71 -3.93
CA PRO A 60 -9.43 12.61 -3.89
C PRO A 60 -9.19 13.29 -2.53
N LEU A 61 -10.23 13.53 -1.74
CA LEU A 61 -10.08 14.08 -0.39
C LEU A 61 -9.40 13.08 0.54
N ALA A 62 -9.79 11.80 0.44
CA ALA A 62 -9.23 10.74 1.23
C ALA A 62 -7.77 10.44 0.86
N ASP A 63 -7.39 10.66 -0.41
CA ASP A 63 -5.99 10.58 -0.85
C ASP A 63 -5.09 11.62 -0.18
N LYS A 64 -5.59 12.86 0.02
CA LYS A 64 -4.83 13.91 0.73
C LYS A 64 -4.61 13.56 2.19
N GLU A 65 -5.64 13.05 2.86
CA GLU A 65 -5.53 12.60 4.25
C GLU A 65 -4.56 11.42 4.36
N ALA A 66 -4.65 10.45 3.45
CA ALA A 66 -3.72 9.34 3.37
C ALA A 66 -2.27 9.80 3.17
N ALA A 67 -2.03 10.78 2.30
CA ALA A 67 -0.70 11.36 2.10
C ALA A 67 -0.16 12.00 3.38
N ASN A 68 -0.99 12.74 4.11
CA ASN A 68 -0.60 13.32 5.40
C ASN A 68 -0.25 12.25 6.43
N ILE A 69 -1.05 11.18 6.51
CA ILE A 69 -0.82 10.06 7.43
C ILE A 69 0.49 9.33 7.10
N VAL A 70 0.79 9.14 5.81
CA VAL A 70 2.04 8.53 5.35
C VAL A 70 3.24 9.43 5.66
N HIS A 71 3.09 10.75 5.44
CA HIS A 71 4.14 11.73 5.71
C HIS A 71 4.45 11.88 7.19
N SER A 72 3.43 11.73 8.06
CA SER A 72 3.58 11.80 9.52
C SER A 72 4.07 10.49 10.15
N GLN A 73 4.43 9.46 9.37
CA GLN A 73 4.94 8.21 9.92
C GLN A 73 6.38 8.35 10.40
N ASP A 74 6.58 8.15 11.70
CA ASP A 74 7.93 8.01 12.26
C ASP A 74 8.70 6.87 11.59
N GLY A 75 9.99 7.13 11.33
CA GLY A 75 10.89 6.18 10.69
C GLY A 75 10.73 6.05 9.18
N VAL A 76 9.94 6.92 8.53
CA VAL A 76 9.74 6.95 7.07
C VAL A 76 10.31 8.24 6.47
N PRO A 77 11.62 8.30 6.15
CA PRO A 77 12.25 9.53 5.66
C PRO A 77 11.85 9.90 4.22
N HIS A 78 11.51 8.92 3.39
CA HIS A 78 11.08 9.11 2.01
C HIS A 78 10.21 7.94 1.51
N ILE A 79 9.45 8.20 0.44
CA ILE A 79 8.69 7.21 -0.33
C ILE A 79 9.32 7.13 -1.72
N ASP A 80 9.99 6.02 -2.01
CA ASP A 80 10.67 5.81 -3.30
C ASP A 80 9.71 5.41 -4.41
N VAL A 81 8.71 4.61 -4.05
CA VAL A 81 7.72 4.06 -4.98
C VAL A 81 6.36 4.11 -4.32
N PHE A 82 5.39 4.50 -5.14
CA PHE A 82 3.99 4.52 -4.79
C PHE A 82 3.24 3.69 -5.82
N CYS A 83 2.46 2.72 -5.35
CA CYS A 83 1.60 1.91 -6.19
C CYS A 83 0.15 2.25 -5.83
N HIS A 84 -0.49 3.06 -6.66
CA HIS A 84 -1.90 3.34 -6.51
C HIS A 84 -2.70 2.12 -7.01
N ASN A 85 -3.23 1.33 -6.06
CA ASN A 85 -4.11 0.21 -6.36
C ASN A 85 -5.42 0.33 -5.57
N ALA A 86 -6.14 1.43 -5.76
CA ALA A 86 -7.49 1.63 -5.26
C ALA A 86 -8.42 1.70 -6.47
N ALA A 87 -9.08 0.59 -6.77
CA ALA A 87 -10.05 0.57 -7.86
C ALA A 87 -11.21 1.53 -7.52
N ILE A 88 -11.24 2.68 -8.19
CA ILE A 88 -12.41 3.55 -8.22
C ILE A 88 -13.29 3.03 -9.36
N MET A 89 -14.26 2.19 -9.03
CA MET A 89 -15.33 1.87 -9.97
C MET A 89 -16.14 3.15 -10.18
N GLY A 90 -15.91 3.82 -11.32
CA GLY A 90 -16.82 4.85 -11.80
C GLY A 90 -18.22 4.27 -12.03
N PRO A 91 -19.25 5.12 -12.08
CA PRO A 91 -20.58 4.66 -12.40
C PRO A 91 -20.59 4.10 -13.83
N ALA A 92 -21.59 3.28 -14.13
CA ALA A 92 -21.80 2.81 -15.49
C ALA A 92 -21.85 3.98 -16.47
N TYR A 93 -21.32 3.77 -17.69
CA TYR A 93 -21.34 4.75 -18.77
C TYR A 93 -22.74 5.38 -18.91
N GLY A 94 -22.83 6.71 -18.80
CA GLY A 94 -24.08 7.47 -18.93
C GLY A 94 -24.58 8.14 -17.64
N ASN A 95 -24.02 7.82 -16.48
CA ASN A 95 -24.37 8.51 -15.23
C ASN A 95 -23.34 9.62 -14.94
N ILE A 96 -23.81 10.87 -14.91
CA ILE A 96 -23.02 12.03 -14.46
C ILE A 96 -22.95 11.97 -12.93
N MET A 97 -21.78 12.23 -12.36
CA MET A 97 -21.68 12.47 -10.91
C MET A 97 -22.16 13.89 -10.64
N ASP A 98 -23.26 14.03 -9.90
CA ASP A 98 -23.73 15.31 -9.36
C ASP A 98 -22.78 15.87 -8.28
#